data_AF-A0AA36MPU0-F1
#
_entry.id   AF-A0AA36MPU0-F1
#
_cell.length_a   1.000
_cell.length_b   1.000
_cell.length_c   1.000
_cell.angle_alpha   90.00
_cell.angle_beta   90.00
_cell.angle_gamma   90.00
#
_symmetry.space_group_name_H-M   'P 1'
#
loop_
_entity.id
_entity.type
_entity.pdbx_description
1 polymer ?
#
loop_
_entity_poly.entity_id
_entity_poly.type
_entity_poly.pdbx_seq_one_letter_code
_entity_poly.pdbx_strand_id
1 'polypeptide(L)'
;MAGGQVIQYADGDEEEWPLGLDLLTAAKQAAQRQDARLSMQRPSYLFAGLRAQPFWPRDSFPKVVTLLEARAAQLSEEVKMLLEDCFSSSEEESEPRSCKRRKRRKRQVAKEHSRPEWQPQGEGLHSGVWLKLELWAKGGLAPAAEAAPAAAAAISAAMGTGEAMECPPGRAALSLMTSGVHVRPHCGPTNHRLRLHLPLLLPGNARSCAGLTVASEDCRWQLHRCLIFDDSFEHRVQLPQLEAGEVPLSEARVVLLLDLWHPDAGDLRSAAVEKSEPQMVQQFCNACHI
;
A
#
# COMPACT_ATOMS: atom_id res chain seq x y z
N MET A 1 -18.17 7.60 -25.87
CA MET A 1 -16.98 7.05 -25.18
C MET A 1 -17.08 7.48 -23.72
N ALA A 2 -17.78 6.72 -22.88
CA ALA A 2 -17.94 7.09 -21.47
C ALA A 2 -16.75 6.54 -20.65
N GLY A 3 -15.62 7.25 -20.75
CA GLY A 3 -14.40 6.97 -19.97
C GLY A 3 -14.64 6.96 -18.46
N GLY A 4 -13.63 6.53 -17.71
CA GLY A 4 -13.62 6.66 -16.26
C GLY A 4 -13.64 8.13 -15.83
N GLN A 5 -13.68 8.37 -14.53
CA GLN A 5 -13.68 9.73 -13.99
C GLN A 5 -12.39 10.00 -13.25
N VAL A 6 -11.76 11.14 -13.53
CA VAL A 6 -10.57 11.58 -12.83
C VAL A 6 -10.96 12.00 -11.41
N ILE A 7 -10.34 11.34 -10.44
CA ILE A 7 -10.47 11.61 -9.01
C ILE A 7 -9.16 12.22 -8.53
N GLN A 8 -9.27 13.33 -7.80
CA GLN A 8 -8.16 14.00 -7.18
C GLN A 8 -8.07 13.59 -5.70
N TYR A 9 -6.90 13.10 -5.29
CA TYR A 9 -6.62 12.72 -3.91
C TYR A 9 -6.05 13.89 -3.10
N ALA A 10 -6.02 13.74 -1.77
CA ALA A 10 -5.57 14.78 -0.86
C ALA A 10 -4.06 15.09 -0.96
N ASP A 11 -3.27 14.14 -1.44
CA ASP A 11 -1.83 14.30 -1.73
C ASP A 11 -1.56 14.95 -3.09
N GLY A 12 -2.61 15.28 -3.84
CA GLY A 12 -2.51 15.88 -5.18
C GLY A 12 -2.38 14.85 -6.31
N ASP A 13 -2.34 13.55 -6.00
CA ASP A 13 -2.38 12.50 -7.01
C ASP A 13 -3.73 12.57 -7.77
N GLU A 14 -3.68 12.35 -9.08
CA GLU A 14 -4.86 12.20 -9.93
C GLU A 14 -4.92 10.79 -10.51
N GLU A 15 -6.11 10.18 -10.47
CA GLU A 15 -6.33 8.84 -10.99
C GLU A 15 -7.71 8.70 -11.62
N GLU A 16 -7.77 8.04 -12.77
CA GLU A 16 -9.03 7.74 -13.44
C GLU A 16 -9.65 6.48 -12.84
N TRP A 17 -10.79 6.62 -12.17
CA TRP A 17 -11.55 5.47 -11.67
C TRP A 17 -12.41 4.90 -12.80
N PRO A 18 -12.35 3.58 -13.06
CA PRO A 18 -13.11 2.92 -14.13
C PRO A 18 -14.59 2.75 -13.75
N LEU A 19 -15.22 3.76 -13.14
CA LEU A 19 -16.63 3.75 -12.77
C LEU A 19 -17.43 4.78 -13.57
N GLY A 20 -18.75 4.57 -13.68
CA GLY A 20 -19.65 5.51 -14.33
C GLY A 20 -19.81 6.82 -13.56
N LEU A 21 -19.96 7.94 -14.28
CA LEU A 21 -20.23 9.24 -13.67
C LEU A 21 -21.49 9.22 -12.79
N ASP A 22 -22.55 8.52 -13.23
CA ASP A 22 -23.80 8.42 -12.47
C ASP A 22 -23.58 7.71 -11.12
N LEU A 23 -22.82 6.61 -11.12
CA LEU A 23 -22.47 5.86 -9.90
C LEU A 23 -21.65 6.73 -8.94
N LEU A 24 -20.64 7.42 -9.45
CA LEU A 24 -19.77 8.28 -8.64
C LEU A 24 -20.52 9.50 -8.10
N THR A 25 -21.44 10.07 -8.89
CA THR A 25 -22.29 11.18 -8.47
C THR A 25 -23.23 10.73 -7.36
N ALA A 26 -23.87 9.57 -7.51
CA ALA A 26 -24.72 9.00 -6.47
C ALA A 26 -23.94 8.72 -5.18
N ALA A 27 -22.72 8.16 -5.29
CA ALA A 27 -21.86 7.88 -4.14
C ALA A 27 -21.41 9.16 -3.42
N LYS A 28 -21.09 10.22 -4.16
CA LYS A 28 -20.74 11.52 -3.58
C LYS A 28 -21.93 12.19 -2.88
N GLN A 29 -23.13 12.10 -3.46
CA GLN A 29 -24.35 12.58 -2.82
C GLN A 29 -24.68 11.79 -1.55
N ALA A 30 -24.51 10.47 -1.57
CA ALA A 30 -24.69 9.62 -0.39
C ALA A 30 -23.71 9.99 0.73
N ALA A 31 -22.43 10.22 0.40
CA ALA A 31 -21.41 10.69 1.33
C ALA A 31 -21.77 12.03 1.99
N GLN A 32 -22.40 12.95 1.26
CA GLN A 32 -22.82 14.26 1.79
C GLN A 32 -24.05 14.19 2.70
N ARG A 33 -24.93 13.21 2.49
CA ARG A 33 -26.18 13.06 3.26
C ARG A 33 -25.98 12.45 4.66
N GLN A 34 -24.76 11.96 4.96
CA GLN A 34 -24.34 11.24 6.18
C GLN A 34 -25.47 10.79 7.13
N ASP A 35 -25.78 9.50 7.08
CA ASP A 35 -26.68 8.87 8.05
C ASP A 35 -26.02 8.91 9.45
N ALA A 36 -26.76 9.33 10.48
CA ALA A 36 -26.30 9.35 11.86
C ALA A 36 -25.78 7.98 12.35
N ARG A 37 -26.15 6.88 11.68
CA ARG A 37 -25.69 5.51 11.93
C ARG A 37 -24.27 5.21 11.47
N LEU A 38 -23.66 6.03 10.61
CA LEU A 38 -22.30 5.87 10.07
C LEU A 38 -21.37 7.01 10.54
N SER A 39 -21.48 7.45 11.79
CA SER A 39 -20.78 8.63 12.30
C SER A 39 -19.25 8.57 12.14
N MET A 40 -18.67 7.37 12.14
CA MET A 40 -17.23 7.15 12.00
C MET A 40 -16.80 6.78 10.58
N GLN A 41 -17.72 6.48 9.65
CA GLN A 41 -17.40 6.13 8.26
C GLN A 41 -17.70 7.32 7.35
N ARG A 42 -16.66 8.07 6.96
CA ARG A 42 -16.84 9.38 6.28
C ARG A 42 -15.99 9.48 4.99
N PRO A 43 -16.15 8.56 4.02
CA PRO A 43 -15.47 8.66 2.74
C PRO A 43 -16.05 9.79 1.87
N SER A 44 -15.25 10.24 0.90
CA SER A 44 -15.70 11.17 -0.15
C SER A 44 -16.70 10.53 -1.13
N TYR A 45 -16.62 9.21 -1.32
CA TYR A 45 -17.48 8.41 -2.19
C TYR A 45 -18.03 7.22 -1.42
N LEU A 46 -19.29 7.34 -0.98
CA LEU A 46 -19.98 6.32 -0.19
C LEU A 46 -20.95 5.53 -1.09
N PHE A 47 -20.61 4.28 -1.40
CA PHE A 47 -21.49 3.38 -2.13
C PHE A 47 -22.49 2.73 -1.16
N ALA A 48 -23.77 2.99 -1.39
CA ALA A 48 -24.85 2.48 -0.56
C ALA A 48 -25.04 0.95 -0.74
N GLY A 49 -25.47 0.27 0.32
CA GLY A 49 -25.77 -1.17 0.29
C GLY A 49 -24.60 -2.09 0.63
N LEU A 50 -23.38 -1.55 0.75
CA LEU A 50 -22.21 -2.30 1.25
C LEU A 50 -22.29 -2.43 2.78
N ARG A 51 -22.01 -3.63 3.31
CA ARG A 51 -21.89 -3.83 4.77
C ARG A 51 -20.80 -2.94 5.35
N ALA A 52 -21.10 -2.26 6.45
CA ALA A 52 -20.15 -1.37 7.11
C ALA A 52 -19.67 -1.98 8.42
N GLN A 53 -18.40 -2.36 8.48
CA GLN A 53 -17.72 -2.82 9.70
C GLN A 53 -16.24 -2.40 9.66
N PRO A 54 -15.65 -1.98 10.80
CA PRO A 54 -14.28 -1.46 10.81
C PRO A 54 -13.25 -2.54 10.49
N PHE A 55 -13.41 -3.74 11.04
CA PHE A 55 -12.50 -4.87 10.81
C PHE A 55 -13.20 -6.01 10.08
N TRP A 56 -12.45 -6.68 9.21
CA TRP A 56 -12.94 -7.80 8.42
C TRP A 56 -12.20 -9.09 8.78
N PRO A 57 -12.92 -10.22 8.92
CA PRO A 57 -12.28 -11.48 9.22
C PRO A 57 -11.45 -11.94 8.01
N ARG A 58 -10.28 -12.51 8.30
CA ARG A 58 -9.37 -13.05 7.28
C ARG A 58 -10.03 -14.12 6.40
N ASP A 59 -10.98 -14.85 6.98
CA ASP A 59 -11.72 -15.91 6.28
C ASP A 59 -12.69 -15.36 5.22
N SER A 60 -12.93 -14.04 5.18
CA SER A 60 -13.62 -13.39 4.05
C SER A 60 -12.75 -13.30 2.79
N PHE A 61 -11.43 -13.46 2.92
CA PHE A 61 -10.46 -13.32 1.82
C PHE A 61 -9.45 -14.48 1.84
N PRO A 62 -9.91 -15.73 1.78
CA PRO A 62 -9.08 -16.89 2.06
C PRO A 62 -7.94 -17.05 1.04
N LYS A 63 -8.13 -16.65 -0.22
CA LYS A 63 -7.11 -16.87 -1.27
C LYS A 63 -5.95 -15.90 -1.07
N VAL A 64 -6.23 -14.61 -0.96
CA VAL A 64 -5.18 -13.59 -0.83
C VAL A 64 -4.46 -13.70 0.51
N VAL A 65 -5.20 -13.95 1.61
CA VAL A 65 -4.59 -14.11 2.93
C VAL A 65 -3.66 -15.32 2.95
N THR A 66 -4.12 -16.49 2.50
CA THR A 66 -3.29 -17.70 2.49
C THR A 66 -2.03 -17.51 1.64
N LEU A 67 -2.18 -16.86 0.48
CA LEU A 67 -1.06 -16.59 -0.43
C LEU A 67 -0.02 -15.66 0.18
N LEU A 68 -0.47 -14.57 0.82
CA LEU A 68 0.41 -13.56 1.40
C LEU A 68 1.06 -14.05 2.69
N GLU A 69 0.31 -14.66 3.61
CA GLU A 69 0.85 -15.20 4.87
C GLU A 69 1.88 -16.32 4.58
N ALA A 70 1.66 -17.16 3.56
CA ALA A 70 2.61 -18.20 3.17
C ALA A 70 3.94 -17.66 2.59
N ARG A 71 3.95 -16.44 2.07
CA ARG A 71 5.14 -15.77 1.50
C ARG A 71 5.76 -14.75 2.45
N ALA A 72 5.11 -14.46 3.58
CA ALA A 72 5.48 -13.35 4.47
C ALA A 72 6.93 -13.40 4.96
N ALA A 73 7.47 -14.59 5.26
CA ALA A 73 8.87 -14.75 5.67
C ALA A 73 9.86 -14.34 4.55
N GLN A 74 9.60 -14.77 3.32
CA GLN A 74 10.40 -14.39 2.16
C GLN A 74 10.32 -12.89 1.89
N LEU A 75 9.10 -12.32 1.94
CA LEU A 75 8.87 -10.89 1.77
C LEU A 75 9.59 -10.06 2.84
N SER A 76 9.62 -10.54 4.09
CA SER A 76 10.32 -9.85 5.17
C SER A 76 11.82 -9.80 4.95
N GLU A 77 12.41 -10.86 4.42
CA GLU A 77 13.83 -10.90 4.10
C GLU A 77 14.17 -9.96 2.94
N GLU A 78 13.34 -9.93 1.89
CA GLU A 78 13.47 -8.96 0.81
C GLU A 78 13.40 -7.51 1.31
N VAL A 79 12.44 -7.19 2.19
CA VAL A 79 12.34 -5.86 2.78
C VAL A 79 13.58 -5.49 3.59
N LYS A 80 14.16 -6.41 4.37
CA LYS A 80 15.41 -6.12 5.11
C LYS A 80 16.54 -5.78 4.15
N MET A 81 16.73 -6.58 3.11
CA MET A 81 17.76 -6.32 2.10
C MET A 81 17.55 -4.96 1.42
N LEU A 82 16.30 -4.62 1.06
CA LEU A 82 15.96 -3.31 0.50
C LEU A 82 16.32 -2.16 1.43
N LEU A 83 16.04 -2.30 2.73
CA LEU A 83 16.38 -1.26 3.71
C LEU A 83 17.88 -1.17 3.95
N GLU A 84 18.59 -2.30 4.04
CA GLU A 84 20.04 -2.31 4.15
C GLU A 84 20.67 -1.61 2.94
N ASP A 85 20.29 -1.97 1.70
CA ASP A 85 20.84 -1.37 0.49
C ASP A 85 20.54 0.14 0.35
N CYS A 86 19.36 0.59 0.79
CA CYS A 86 18.94 1.99 0.72
C CYS A 86 19.60 2.86 1.79
N PHE A 87 19.80 2.33 2.99
CA PHE A 87 20.24 3.10 4.16
C PHE A 87 21.68 2.78 4.61
N SER A 88 22.37 1.81 4.00
CA SER A 88 23.80 1.60 4.19
C SER A 88 24.62 2.53 3.28
N SER A 89 24.77 3.80 3.67
CA SER A 89 25.92 4.65 3.27
C SER A 89 25.88 6.05 3.90
N SER A 90 26.54 6.22 5.06
CA SER A 90 27.09 7.54 5.48
C SER A 90 28.33 7.46 6.39
N GLU A 91 29.02 6.31 6.52
CA GLU A 91 30.22 6.22 7.40
C GLU A 91 31.58 6.10 6.68
N GLU A 92 31.64 6.07 5.34
CA GLU A 92 32.93 5.92 4.61
C GLU A 92 33.41 7.13 3.77
N GLU A 93 32.90 8.34 4.00
CA GLU A 93 33.51 9.57 3.48
C GLU A 93 34.10 10.44 4.59
N SER A 94 35.05 9.91 5.37
CA SER A 94 35.84 10.72 6.32
C SER A 94 37.21 10.11 6.64
N GLU A 95 38.03 9.79 5.65
CA GLU A 95 39.51 9.75 5.86
C GLU A 95 40.27 10.23 4.61
N PRO A 96 41.21 11.20 4.75
CA PRO A 96 42.09 11.59 3.66
C PRO A 96 43.11 10.47 3.38
N ARG A 97 42.94 9.79 2.24
CA ARG A 97 43.83 8.72 1.77
C ARG A 97 45.26 9.21 1.55
N SER A 98 46.20 8.73 2.38
CA SER A 98 47.62 8.67 2.04
C SER A 98 47.95 7.37 1.30
N CYS A 99 48.60 7.51 0.15
CA CYS A 99 48.88 6.50 -0.87
C CYS A 99 49.61 5.24 -0.39
N LYS A 100 49.10 4.02 -0.70
CA LYS A 100 49.91 2.88 -1.23
C LYS A 100 49.10 1.98 -2.17
N ARG A 101 49.59 1.83 -3.40
CA ARG A 101 49.04 1.01 -4.50
C ARG A 101 49.06 -0.49 -4.13
N ARG A 102 47.90 -1.15 -4.08
CA ARG A 102 47.77 -2.61 -4.25
C ARG A 102 46.70 -2.91 -5.31
N LYS A 103 47.09 -3.64 -6.36
CA LYS A 103 46.22 -4.06 -7.47
C LYS A 103 45.09 -4.94 -6.93
N ARG A 104 43.89 -4.38 -6.78
CA ARG A 104 42.65 -5.15 -6.58
C ARG A 104 42.11 -5.60 -7.94
N ARG A 105 41.86 -6.90 -8.06
CA ARG A 105 41.19 -7.54 -9.19
C ARG A 105 39.87 -6.81 -9.49
N LYS A 106 39.63 -6.50 -10.76
CA LYS A 106 38.34 -6.00 -11.26
C LYS A 106 37.27 -7.04 -10.95
N ARG A 107 36.48 -6.83 -9.89
CA ARG A 107 35.15 -7.41 -9.79
C ARG A 107 34.32 -6.73 -10.89
N GLN A 108 33.69 -7.54 -11.74
CA GLN A 108 32.72 -7.07 -12.71
C GLN A 108 31.67 -6.23 -11.97
N VAL A 109 31.52 -4.99 -12.41
CA VAL A 109 30.46 -4.08 -11.97
C VAL A 109 29.15 -4.74 -12.39
N ALA A 110 28.40 -5.24 -11.41
CA ALA A 110 27.03 -5.69 -11.63
C ALA A 110 26.22 -4.50 -12.17
N LYS A 111 25.29 -4.76 -13.09
CA LYS A 111 24.34 -3.77 -13.63
C LYS A 111 23.85 -2.88 -12.49
N GLU A 112 24.00 -1.58 -12.68
CA GLU A 112 23.52 -0.52 -11.79
C GLU A 112 21.98 -0.58 -11.77
N HIS A 113 21.44 -1.43 -10.90
CA HIS A 113 20.01 -1.41 -10.60
C HIS A 113 19.80 -0.16 -9.75
N SER A 114 19.05 0.80 -10.28
CA SER A 114 18.69 2.02 -9.56
C SER A 114 18.03 1.64 -8.24
N ARG A 115 18.57 2.13 -7.12
CA ARG A 115 17.98 1.95 -5.79
C ARG A 115 16.51 2.41 -5.83
N PRO A 116 15.57 1.68 -5.21
CA PRO A 116 14.18 2.12 -5.16
C PRO A 116 14.06 3.42 -4.39
N GLU A 117 13.34 4.38 -4.96
CA GLU A 117 13.07 5.66 -4.31
C GLU A 117 11.87 5.54 -3.37
N TRP A 118 12.14 5.64 -2.07
CA TRP A 118 11.10 5.71 -1.04
C TRP A 118 10.54 7.13 -0.98
N GLN A 119 9.23 7.27 -1.19
CA GLN A 119 8.57 8.57 -1.23
C GLN A 119 7.93 8.89 0.11
N PRO A 120 8.08 10.12 0.64
CA PRO A 120 7.30 10.59 1.78
C PRO A 120 5.80 10.52 1.50
N GLN A 121 4.99 10.21 2.52
CA GLN A 121 3.54 10.26 2.37
C GLN A 121 3.07 11.72 2.19
N GLY A 122 2.43 12.02 1.06
CA GLY A 122 2.11 13.39 0.64
C GLY A 122 0.90 14.06 1.30
N GLU A 123 0.06 13.33 2.04
CA GLU A 123 -1.23 13.85 2.55
C GLU A 123 -1.10 14.93 3.64
N GLY A 124 0.11 15.15 4.17
CA GLY A 124 0.33 16.14 5.25
C GLY A 124 -0.41 15.80 6.56
N LEU A 125 -0.83 14.55 6.74
CA LEU A 125 -1.59 14.10 7.90
C LEU A 125 -0.72 13.65 9.07
N HIS A 126 0.59 13.59 8.91
CA HIS A 126 1.49 12.92 9.85
C HIS A 126 2.64 13.79 10.36
N SER A 127 3.19 13.40 11.50
CA SER A 127 4.51 13.80 12.00
C SER A 127 5.40 12.56 12.13
N GLY A 128 6.72 12.74 12.05
CA GLY A 128 7.70 11.64 12.03
C GLY A 128 8.00 11.14 10.62
N VAL A 129 8.75 10.04 10.50
CA VAL A 129 9.17 9.49 9.19
C VAL A 129 8.16 8.43 8.73
N TRP A 130 7.37 8.77 7.71
CA TRP A 130 6.48 7.85 7.01
C TRP A 130 6.80 7.86 5.51
N LEU A 131 7.31 6.72 5.04
CA LEU A 131 7.67 6.50 3.64
C LEU A 131 6.80 5.41 3.03
N LYS A 132 6.55 5.52 1.72
CA LYS A 132 5.93 4.49 0.89
C LYS A 132 6.85 4.11 -0.27
N LEU A 133 6.88 2.83 -0.60
CA LEU A 133 7.39 2.32 -1.87
C LEU A 133 6.21 1.72 -2.63
N GLU A 134 5.73 2.43 -3.64
CA GLU A 134 4.60 1.98 -4.45
C GLU A 134 5.01 0.83 -5.37
N LEU A 135 4.30 -0.29 -5.29
CA LEU A 135 4.58 -1.52 -6.05
C LEU A 135 3.48 -1.82 -7.06
N TRP A 136 2.25 -1.34 -6.83
CA TRP A 136 1.13 -1.43 -7.76
C TRP A 136 0.27 -0.18 -7.70
N ALA A 137 -0.03 0.40 -8.85
CA ALA A 137 -0.95 1.50 -9.01
C ALA A 137 -1.42 1.59 -10.46
N LYS A 138 -2.52 2.30 -10.71
CA LYS A 138 -3.03 2.56 -12.07
C LYS A 138 -3.25 1.28 -12.90
N GLY A 139 -3.62 0.17 -12.24
CA GLY A 139 -3.90 -1.09 -12.93
C GLY A 139 -2.70 -2.01 -13.20
N GLY A 140 -1.50 -1.70 -12.70
CA GLY A 140 -0.31 -2.50 -12.97
C GLY A 140 0.82 -2.33 -11.97
N LEU A 141 1.89 -3.10 -12.17
CA LEU A 141 3.12 -2.97 -11.39
C LEU A 141 3.75 -1.60 -11.63
N ALA A 142 4.11 -0.92 -10.53
CA ALA A 142 4.85 0.33 -10.59
C ALA A 142 6.34 0.04 -10.89
N PRO A 143 7.10 1.00 -11.45
CA PRO A 143 8.53 0.81 -11.76
C PRO A 143 9.36 0.37 -10.55
N ALA A 144 9.01 0.84 -9.35
CA ALA A 144 9.72 0.50 -8.12
C ALA A 144 9.60 -0.99 -7.73
N ALA A 145 8.64 -1.72 -8.31
CA ALA A 145 8.49 -3.15 -8.12
C ALA A 145 9.66 -3.98 -8.66
N GLU A 146 10.45 -3.44 -9.60
CA GLU A 146 11.67 -4.10 -10.09
C GLU A 146 12.71 -4.32 -8.98
N ALA A 147 12.73 -3.44 -7.97
CA ALA A 147 13.62 -3.57 -6.82
C ALA A 147 13.14 -4.59 -5.78
N ALA A 148 11.88 -5.01 -5.84
CA ALA A 148 11.25 -5.92 -4.87
C ALA A 148 10.57 -7.11 -5.59
N PRO A 149 11.34 -7.99 -6.28
CA PRO A 149 10.78 -9.03 -7.14
C PRO A 149 9.88 -10.04 -6.41
N ALA A 150 10.16 -10.41 -5.15
CA ALA A 150 9.31 -11.30 -4.39
C ALA A 150 7.98 -10.62 -4.00
N ALA A 151 8.03 -9.35 -3.59
CA ALA A 151 6.84 -8.54 -3.34
C ALA A 151 6.02 -8.34 -4.63
N ALA A 152 6.66 -8.02 -5.75
CA ALA A 152 6.03 -7.91 -7.06
C ALA A 152 5.29 -9.21 -7.44
N ALA A 153 5.96 -10.37 -7.31
CA ALA A 153 5.36 -11.67 -7.60
C ALA A 153 4.21 -12.02 -6.62
N ALA A 154 4.31 -11.62 -5.36
CA ALA A 154 3.23 -11.76 -4.39
C ALA A 154 2.01 -10.92 -4.75
N ILE A 155 2.23 -9.66 -5.14
CA ILE A 155 1.17 -8.74 -5.55
C ILE A 155 0.50 -9.21 -6.83
N SER A 156 1.26 -9.57 -7.88
CA SER A 156 0.66 -10.07 -9.13
C SER A 156 -0.18 -11.32 -8.91
N ALA A 157 0.30 -12.24 -8.05
CA ALA A 157 -0.47 -13.44 -7.72
C ALA A 157 -1.70 -13.12 -6.85
N ALA A 158 -1.62 -12.12 -5.97
CA ALA A 158 -2.75 -11.61 -5.19
C ALA A 158 -3.83 -11.00 -6.11
N MET A 159 -3.45 -10.19 -7.10
CA MET A 159 -4.38 -9.66 -8.12
C MET A 159 -5.11 -10.79 -8.86
N GLY A 160 -4.38 -11.84 -9.25
CA GLY A 160 -4.95 -13.03 -9.90
C GLY A 160 -5.95 -13.84 -9.06
N THR A 161 -6.08 -13.59 -7.75
CA THR A 161 -7.12 -14.24 -6.92
C THR A 161 -8.52 -13.72 -7.19
N GLY A 162 -8.60 -12.48 -7.72
CA GLY A 162 -9.83 -11.71 -7.83
C GLY A 162 -10.35 -11.13 -6.51
N GLU A 163 -9.68 -11.34 -5.37
CA GLU A 163 -10.04 -10.69 -4.11
C GLU A 163 -9.37 -9.32 -3.98
N ALA A 164 -8.15 -9.19 -4.49
CA ALA A 164 -7.42 -7.93 -4.56
C ALA A 164 -7.97 -7.01 -5.67
N MET A 165 -7.86 -5.71 -5.43
CA MET A 165 -8.35 -4.67 -6.33
C MET A 165 -7.30 -4.36 -7.39
N GLU A 166 -7.43 -4.99 -8.56
CA GLU A 166 -6.44 -4.86 -9.64
C GLU A 166 -6.51 -3.50 -10.35
N CYS A 167 -7.71 -2.94 -10.53
CA CYS A 167 -7.92 -1.66 -11.20
C CYS A 167 -7.96 -0.50 -10.19
N PRO A 168 -7.81 0.76 -10.63
CA PRO A 168 -8.03 1.92 -9.77
C PRO A 168 -9.36 1.88 -9.01
N PRO A 169 -9.43 2.38 -7.77
CA PRO A 169 -8.36 2.93 -6.92
C PRO A 169 -7.45 1.91 -6.20
N GLY A 170 -7.39 0.66 -6.65
CA GLY A 170 -6.58 -0.38 -6.01
C GLY A 170 -5.08 -0.09 -6.06
N ARG A 171 -4.43 -0.06 -4.90
CA ARG A 171 -2.96 0.12 -4.77
C ARG A 171 -2.33 -1.01 -3.95
N ALA A 172 -1.04 -1.22 -4.16
CA ALA A 172 -0.18 -1.99 -3.27
C ALA A 172 1.15 -1.27 -3.04
N ALA A 173 1.62 -1.23 -1.80
CA ALA A 173 2.84 -0.51 -1.44
C ALA A 173 3.47 -1.10 -0.18
N LEU A 174 4.79 -0.98 -0.05
CA LEU A 174 5.44 -1.11 1.25
C LEU A 174 5.34 0.21 2.00
N SER A 175 4.77 0.19 3.20
CA SER A 175 4.68 1.36 4.08
C SER A 175 5.64 1.19 5.24
N LEU A 176 6.64 2.08 5.29
CA LEU A 176 7.62 2.19 6.37
C LEU A 176 7.23 3.33 7.30
N MET A 177 7.20 3.06 8.59
CA MET A 177 7.06 4.06 9.64
C MET A 177 8.09 3.81 10.73
N THR A 178 8.76 4.86 11.19
CA THR A 178 9.67 4.77 12.35
C THR A 178 8.94 5.06 13.66
N SER A 179 9.61 4.79 14.78
CA SER A 179 9.17 5.21 16.11
C SER A 179 8.77 6.70 16.14
N GLY A 180 7.72 7.02 16.90
CA GLY A 180 7.24 8.39 17.07
C GLY A 180 6.31 8.90 15.99
N VAL A 181 6.07 8.12 14.93
CA VAL A 181 5.10 8.49 13.89
C VAL A 181 3.70 8.65 14.49
N HIS A 182 3.09 9.78 14.20
CA HIS A 182 1.70 10.05 14.50
C HIS A 182 0.97 10.47 13.23
N VAL A 183 -0.05 9.70 12.84
CA VAL A 183 -0.95 9.99 11.73
C VAL A 183 -2.29 10.40 12.33
N ARG A 184 -2.73 11.61 12.01
CA ARG A 184 -4.00 12.16 12.50
C ARG A 184 -5.20 11.32 12.07
N PRO A 185 -6.31 11.33 12.83
CA PRO A 185 -7.54 10.68 12.41
C PRO A 185 -8.00 11.16 11.03
N HIS A 186 -8.24 10.23 10.12
CA HIS A 186 -8.69 10.50 8.75
C HIS A 186 -9.50 9.32 8.20
N CYS A 187 -10.17 9.53 7.07
CA CYS A 187 -10.91 8.50 6.36
C CYS A 187 -10.35 8.37 4.94
N GLY A 188 -10.28 7.14 4.45
CA GLY A 188 -10.04 6.83 3.06
C GLY A 188 -11.17 7.37 2.17
N PRO A 189 -10.92 7.51 0.87
CA PRO A 189 -11.82 8.22 -0.03
C PRO A 189 -13.10 7.43 -0.35
N THR A 190 -13.17 6.13 -0.08
CA THR A 190 -14.29 5.29 -0.50
C THR A 190 -14.43 3.99 0.30
N ASN A 191 -15.66 3.46 0.40
CA ASN A 191 -16.00 2.23 1.12
C ASN A 191 -16.11 0.96 0.23
N HIS A 192 -15.98 1.08 -1.09
CA HIS A 192 -15.99 -0.09 -1.99
C HIS A 192 -14.65 -0.85 -2.04
N ARG A 193 -13.68 -0.38 -1.27
CA ARG A 193 -12.34 -0.91 -1.12
C ARG A 193 -12.07 -1.15 0.35
N LEU A 194 -11.39 -2.25 0.67
CA LEU A 194 -10.85 -2.52 1.98
C LEU A 194 -9.33 -2.52 1.93
N ARG A 195 -8.68 -2.29 3.07
CA ARG A 195 -7.23 -2.25 3.17
C ARG A 195 -6.71 -3.44 3.95
N LEU A 196 -5.84 -4.21 3.32
CA LEU A 196 -5.08 -5.29 3.94
C LEU A 196 -3.69 -4.78 4.32
N HIS A 197 -3.30 -5.02 5.58
CA HIS A 197 -1.93 -4.85 6.08
C HIS A 197 -1.33 -6.23 6.37
N LEU A 198 -0.22 -6.57 5.71
CA LEU A 198 0.64 -7.69 6.09
C LEU A 198 1.92 -7.13 6.75
N PRO A 199 2.09 -7.28 8.06
CA PRO A 199 3.31 -6.84 8.74
C PRO A 199 4.50 -7.73 8.38
N LEU A 200 5.56 -7.10 7.85
CA LEU A 200 6.80 -7.74 7.42
C LEU A 200 7.95 -7.45 8.39
N LEU A 201 8.01 -6.23 8.91
CA LEU A 201 8.92 -5.84 9.99
C LEU A 201 8.14 -5.10 11.07
N LEU A 202 8.43 -5.41 12.33
CA LEU A 202 7.89 -4.74 13.49
C LEU A 202 9.03 -4.27 14.39
N PRO A 203 8.84 -3.16 15.14
CA PRO A 203 9.89 -2.58 15.98
C PRO A 203 10.46 -3.58 16.99
N GLY A 204 11.76 -3.54 17.22
CA GLY A 204 12.47 -4.40 18.19
C GLY A 204 12.38 -5.89 17.88
N ASN A 205 12.11 -6.28 16.63
CA ASN A 205 11.76 -7.65 16.23
C ASN A 205 10.54 -8.23 17.00
N ALA A 206 9.63 -7.35 17.42
CA ALA A 206 8.43 -7.77 18.15
C ALA A 206 7.55 -8.69 17.30
N ARG A 207 6.88 -9.63 17.94
CA ARG A 207 5.84 -10.46 17.28
C ARG A 207 4.54 -9.70 17.07
N SER A 208 4.33 -8.59 17.78
CA SER A 208 3.16 -7.74 17.65
C SER A 208 3.46 -6.29 17.98
N CYS A 209 2.78 -5.36 17.34
CA CYS A 209 2.93 -3.92 17.54
C CYS A 209 1.54 -3.26 17.60
N ALA A 210 1.30 -2.45 18.63
CA ALA A 210 0.10 -1.63 18.73
C ALA A 210 0.32 -0.29 18.03
N GLY A 211 -0.78 0.39 17.70
CA GLY A 211 -0.71 1.76 17.21
C GLY A 211 -1.75 2.09 16.16
N LEU A 212 -2.51 1.11 15.64
CA LEU A 212 -3.65 1.38 14.78
C LEU A 212 -4.92 1.50 15.61
N THR A 213 -5.71 2.53 15.37
CA THR A 213 -7.10 2.60 15.83
C THR A 213 -7.99 2.80 14.62
N VAL A 214 -9.09 2.04 14.51
CA VAL A 214 -10.11 2.17 13.46
C VAL A 214 -11.48 2.23 14.13
N ALA A 215 -12.28 3.24 13.83
CA ALA A 215 -13.61 3.43 14.44
C ALA A 215 -13.62 3.36 15.99
N SER A 216 -12.59 3.93 16.64
CA SER A 216 -12.38 3.88 18.10
C SER A 216 -12.00 2.51 18.68
N GLU A 217 -11.74 1.52 17.83
CA GLU A 217 -11.24 0.20 18.24
C GLU A 217 -9.72 0.09 18.00
N ASP A 218 -8.97 -0.15 19.07
CA ASP A 218 -7.52 -0.33 18.99
C ASP A 218 -7.16 -1.73 18.49
N CYS A 219 -6.24 -1.77 17.52
CA CYS A 219 -5.75 -3.00 16.92
C CYS A 219 -4.22 -3.12 17.02
N ARG A 220 -3.77 -4.37 17.08
CA ARG A 220 -2.35 -4.73 17.05
C ARG A 220 -2.04 -5.45 15.75
N TRP A 221 -1.01 -4.98 15.05
CA TRP A 221 -0.36 -5.77 14.01
C TRP A 221 0.31 -6.98 14.64
N GLN A 222 0.24 -8.11 13.94
CA GLN A 222 0.96 -9.33 14.30
C GLN A 222 1.87 -9.68 13.13
N LEU A 223 3.14 -9.98 13.43
CA LEU A 223 4.13 -10.28 12.40
C LEU A 223 3.62 -11.42 11.51
N HIS A 224 3.70 -11.23 10.19
CA HIS A 224 3.29 -12.19 9.16
C HIS A 224 1.81 -12.58 9.16
N ARG A 225 0.95 -11.82 9.85
CA ARG A 225 -0.48 -12.08 9.92
C ARG A 225 -1.25 -10.92 9.29
N CYS A 226 -2.09 -11.21 8.32
CA CYS A 226 -2.90 -10.21 7.65
C CYS A 226 -3.90 -9.57 8.62
N LEU A 227 -4.00 -8.25 8.56
CA LEU A 227 -5.04 -7.45 9.18
C LEU A 227 -5.84 -6.77 8.08
N ILE A 228 -7.17 -6.87 8.13
CA ILE A 228 -8.04 -6.30 7.10
C ILE A 228 -9.02 -5.36 7.80
N PHE A 229 -9.09 -4.13 7.33
CA PHE A 229 -10.00 -3.12 7.85
C PHE A 229 -10.54 -2.25 6.72
N ASP A 230 -11.65 -1.58 6.99
CA ASP A 230 -12.23 -0.61 6.08
C ASP A 230 -11.63 0.77 6.37
N ASP A 231 -10.78 1.27 5.47
CA ASP A 231 -10.12 2.56 5.64
C ASP A 231 -11.08 3.74 5.45
N SER A 232 -12.30 3.53 4.95
CA SER A 232 -13.34 4.57 4.92
C SER A 232 -13.88 4.94 6.31
N PHE A 233 -13.62 4.10 7.32
CA PHE A 233 -13.77 4.48 8.72
C PHE A 233 -12.62 5.37 9.17
N GLU A 234 -12.91 6.26 10.13
CA GLU A 234 -11.90 7.06 10.78
C GLU A 234 -10.84 6.14 11.39
N HIS A 235 -9.61 6.33 10.96
CA HIS A 235 -8.47 5.60 11.46
C HIS A 235 -7.28 6.52 11.72
N ARG A 236 -6.43 6.10 12.63
CA ARG A 236 -5.20 6.80 13.02
C ARG A 236 -4.10 5.81 13.32
N VAL A 237 -2.86 6.28 13.20
CA VAL A 237 -1.68 5.52 13.61
C VAL A 237 -0.90 6.33 14.63
N GLN A 238 -0.50 5.70 15.74
CA GLN A 238 0.39 6.28 16.73
C GLN A 238 1.39 5.23 17.18
N LEU A 239 2.64 5.37 16.73
CA LEU A 239 3.74 4.52 17.16
C LEU A 239 4.42 5.15 18.39
N PRO A 240 4.85 4.34 19.38
CA PRO A 240 5.56 4.85 20.55
C PRO A 240 6.80 5.65 20.14
N GLN A 241 7.08 6.71 20.90
CA GLN A 241 8.29 7.52 20.76
C GLN A 241 9.40 6.89 21.60
N LEU A 242 10.51 6.52 20.95
CA LEU A 242 11.76 6.15 21.60
C LEU A 242 12.57 7.40 21.97
N GLU A 243 13.51 7.24 22.91
CA GLU A 243 14.36 8.31 23.43
C GLU A 243 15.16 9.03 22.33
N ALA A 244 15.62 10.25 22.65
CA ALA A 244 16.28 11.13 21.69
C ALA A 244 17.58 10.53 21.13
N GLY A 245 17.64 10.37 19.81
CA GLY A 245 18.77 9.81 19.07
C GLY A 245 18.35 9.37 17.67
N GLU A 246 19.30 8.84 16.90
CA GLU A 246 18.98 8.18 15.63
C GLU A 246 18.14 6.93 15.89
N VAL A 247 16.97 6.83 15.24
CA VAL A 247 16.10 5.66 15.35
C VAL A 247 16.67 4.55 14.45
N PRO A 248 17.16 3.43 14.99
CA PRO A 248 17.75 2.38 14.16
C PRO A 248 16.68 1.72 13.28
N LEU A 249 17.08 1.20 12.13
CA LEU A 249 16.18 0.47 11.21
C LEU A 249 15.49 -0.73 11.87
N SER A 250 16.07 -1.30 12.92
CA SER A 250 15.44 -2.35 13.73
C SER A 250 14.16 -1.92 14.45
N GLU A 251 13.94 -0.60 14.58
CA GLU A 251 12.75 0.00 15.17
C GLU A 251 11.74 0.46 14.11
N ALA A 252 12.01 0.23 12.82
CA ALA A 252 11.07 0.50 11.77
C ALA A 252 9.95 -0.55 11.73
N ARG A 253 8.73 -0.07 11.52
CA ARG A 253 7.57 -0.89 11.17
C ARG A 253 7.42 -0.85 9.64
N VAL A 254 7.45 -2.01 9.00
CA VAL A 254 7.12 -2.14 7.58
C VAL A 254 5.95 -3.08 7.40
N VAL A 255 4.90 -2.59 6.73
CA VAL A 255 3.76 -3.39 6.29
C VAL A 255 3.67 -3.37 4.77
N LEU A 256 3.30 -4.50 4.17
CA LEU A 256 2.75 -4.53 2.83
C LEU A 256 1.27 -4.12 2.91
N LEU A 257 0.94 -3.03 2.23
CA LEU A 257 -0.42 -2.57 1.98
C LEU A 257 -0.91 -3.21 0.68
N LEU A 258 -2.13 -3.73 0.70
CA LEU A 258 -2.83 -4.20 -0.50
C LEU A 258 -4.30 -3.85 -0.38
N ASP A 259 -4.84 -3.20 -1.40
CA ASP A 259 -6.26 -2.88 -1.46
C ASP A 259 -7.07 -4.08 -2.00
N LEU A 260 -8.18 -4.38 -1.35
CA LEU A 260 -9.09 -5.47 -1.67
C LEU A 260 -10.45 -4.92 -2.13
N TRP A 261 -11.13 -5.66 -2.99
CA TRP A 261 -12.54 -5.38 -3.25
C TRP A 261 -13.36 -5.61 -1.98
N HIS A 262 -14.28 -4.71 -1.70
CA HIS A 262 -15.28 -4.96 -0.67
C HIS A 262 -16.11 -6.23 -1.06
N PRO A 263 -16.41 -7.17 -0.14
CA PRO A 263 -17.05 -8.45 -0.50
C PRO A 263 -18.42 -8.29 -1.17
N ASP A 264 -19.14 -7.23 -0.82
CA ASP A 264 -20.45 -6.91 -1.38
C ASP A 264 -20.37 -5.99 -2.62
N ALA A 265 -19.18 -5.63 -3.10
CA ALA A 265 -18.99 -4.73 -4.24
C ALA A 265 -18.95 -5.46 -5.59
N GLY A 266 -19.64 -6.60 -5.72
CA GLY A 266 -19.66 -7.41 -6.94
C GLY A 266 -20.04 -6.62 -8.19
N ASP A 267 -21.13 -5.86 -8.13
CA ASP A 267 -21.59 -5.04 -9.26
C ASP A 267 -20.61 -3.91 -9.61
N LEU A 268 -19.99 -3.28 -8.60
CA LEU A 268 -19.00 -2.23 -8.80
C LEU A 268 -17.73 -2.79 -9.44
N ARG A 269 -17.33 -3.99 -9.01
CA ARG A 269 -16.20 -4.71 -9.60
C ARG A 269 -16.47 -5.05 -11.07
N SER A 270 -17.65 -5.62 -11.37
CA SER A 270 -18.02 -5.92 -12.76
C SER A 270 -18.02 -4.66 -13.63
N ALA A 271 -18.61 -3.57 -13.14
CA ALA A 271 -18.63 -2.29 -13.84
C ALA A 271 -17.21 -1.72 -14.09
N ALA A 272 -16.30 -1.93 -13.13
CA ALA A 272 -14.90 -1.53 -13.27
C ALA A 272 -14.16 -2.37 -14.32
N VAL A 273 -14.31 -3.69 -14.28
CA VAL A 273 -13.67 -4.61 -15.24
C VAL A 273 -14.14 -4.34 -16.67
N GLU A 274 -15.46 -4.21 -16.89
CA GLU A 274 -16.04 -3.90 -18.21
C GLU A 274 -15.46 -2.61 -18.82
N LYS A 275 -15.12 -1.63 -17.98
CA LYS A 275 -14.54 -0.34 -18.42
C LYS A 275 -13.02 -0.35 -18.54
N SER A 276 -12.34 -1.30 -17.91
CA SER A 276 -10.89 -1.49 -18.04
C SER A 276 -10.52 -2.33 -19.28
N GLU A 277 -11.40 -3.23 -19.73
CA GLU A 277 -11.21 -4.07 -20.92
C GLU A 277 -11.00 -3.32 -22.27
N PRO A 278 -11.62 -2.15 -22.55
CA PRO A 278 -11.42 -1.43 -23.81
C PRO A 278 -9.99 -0.93 -24.03
N GLN A 279 -9.16 -0.82 -22.99
CA GLN A 279 -7.76 -0.40 -23.11
C GLN A 279 -6.80 -1.57 -23.40
N MET A 280 -7.19 -2.81 -23.10
CA MET A 280 -6.32 -3.99 -23.26
C MET A 280 -6.36 -4.56 -24.69
N VAL A 281 -7.52 -4.50 -25.37
CA VAL A 281 -7.68 -5.03 -26.74
C VAL A 281 -6.93 -4.18 -27.78
N GLN A 282 -6.74 -2.88 -27.51
CA GLN A 282 -6.06 -1.98 -28.46
C GLN A 282 -4.52 -2.13 -28.43
N GLN A 283 -3.94 -2.63 -27.33
CA GLN A 283 -2.50 -2.90 -27.24
C GLN A 283 -2.12 -4.23 -27.90
N PHE A 284 -2.99 -5.25 -27.90
CA PHE A 284 -2.72 -6.52 -28.59
C PHE A 284 -2.87 -6.43 -30.11
N CYS A 285 -3.76 -5.59 -30.64
CA CYS A 285 -3.91 -5.44 -32.10
C CYS A 285 -2.73 -4.72 -32.78
N ASN A 286 -1.95 -3.89 -32.06
CA ASN A 286 -0.81 -3.17 -32.65
C ASN A 286 0.51 -3.96 -32.64
N ALA A 287 0.54 -5.16 -32.03
CA ALA A 287 1.72 -6.02 -32.00
C ALA A 287 1.72 -7.14 -33.07
N CYS A 288 0.65 -7.24 -33.89
CA CYS A 288 0.52 -8.27 -34.94
C CYS A 288 0.55 -7.72 -36.38
N HIS A 289 0.96 -6.47 -36.59
CA HIS A 289 1.13 -5.86 -37.92
C HIS A 289 2.52 -5.26 -38.14
N ILE A 290 3.57 -6.07 -37.92
CA ILE A 290 4.87 -5.94 -38.59
C ILE A 290 5.31 -7.32 -39.07
#